data_AF-A0A7J5EGD6-F1
#
_entry.id   AF-A0A7J5EGD6-F1
#
_cell.length_a   1.000
_cell.length_b   1.000
_cell.length_c   1.000
_cell.angle_alpha   90.00
_cell.angle_beta   90.00
_cell.angle_gamma   90.00
#
_symmetry.space_group_name_H-M   'P 1'
#
loop_
_entity.id
_entity.type
_entity.pdbx_description
1 polymer ?
#
loop_
_entity_poly.entity_id
_entity_poly.type
_entity_poly.pdbx_seq_one_letter_code
_entity_poly.pdbx_strand_id
1 'polypeptide(L)'
;MTRFDPPGAGAWRRDEAHVDGVLTGYLDAVLTPAQQTGFAEGFAEVGAMLAGFDVARVAGHVYMRPIIAGAPRLPIWGDTPPAVIKPPGKAPPRFVFKLLFLLHPELRRRAKRAAEVWERKLWREVARRWEEELRPAAARACLALTRTNVMSLDDAALAQHLEEATRQLRERTLLHFRHAPLQAVVVGDFLVRARAWTGASAHEEV
;
A
#
# COMPACT_ATOMS: atom_id res chain seq x y z
N MET A 1 -18.83 -9.61 25.20
CA MET A 1 -18.78 -8.87 23.93
C MET A 1 -17.66 -7.84 24.01
N THR A 2 -16.62 -7.96 23.20
CA THR A 2 -15.63 -6.90 23.04
C THR A 2 -16.30 -5.71 22.34
N ARG A 3 -16.24 -4.53 22.96
CA ARG A 3 -16.76 -3.29 22.41
C ARG A 3 -15.95 -2.92 21.16
N PHE A 4 -16.62 -2.70 20.03
CA PHE A 4 -15.98 -2.15 18.84
C PHE A 4 -15.63 -0.68 19.09
N ASP A 5 -14.35 -0.35 19.04
CA ASP A 5 -13.86 1.03 19.10
C ASP A 5 -13.39 1.44 17.71
N PRO A 6 -14.08 2.37 17.03
CA PRO A 6 -13.72 2.77 15.68
C PRO A 6 -12.32 3.41 15.66
N PRO A 7 -11.51 3.14 14.63
CA PRO A 7 -10.09 3.53 14.60
C PRO A 7 -9.85 5.04 14.43
N GLY A 8 -10.88 5.83 14.11
CA GLY A 8 -10.80 7.29 14.03
C GLY A 8 -11.71 7.87 12.95
N ALA A 9 -11.44 9.13 12.56
CA ALA A 9 -12.22 9.81 11.53
C ALA A 9 -12.03 9.19 10.13
N GLY A 10 -12.95 9.47 9.20
CA GLY A 10 -12.81 9.07 7.80
C GLY A 10 -13.43 7.72 7.43
N ALA A 11 -13.32 7.37 6.16
CA ALA A 11 -13.99 6.22 5.56
C ALA A 11 -13.18 4.93 5.75
N TRP A 12 -13.08 4.47 7.00
CA TRP A 12 -12.47 3.18 7.31
C TRP A 12 -13.29 2.03 6.74
N ARG A 13 -12.59 1.06 6.13
CA ARG A 13 -13.17 -0.20 5.67
C ARG A 13 -12.32 -1.35 6.17
N ARG A 14 -12.96 -2.44 6.54
CA ARG A 14 -12.26 -3.68 6.87
C ARG A 14 -11.64 -4.25 5.59
N ASP A 15 -10.38 -4.67 5.68
CA ASP A 15 -9.72 -5.38 4.59
C ASP A 15 -10.03 -6.87 4.66
N GLU A 16 -11.12 -7.28 4.02
CA GLU A 16 -11.55 -8.68 3.96
C GLU A 16 -10.95 -9.42 2.77
N ALA A 17 -10.29 -8.73 1.85
CA ALA A 17 -9.69 -9.33 0.66
C ALA A 17 -8.33 -9.96 0.95
N HIS A 18 -7.58 -9.41 1.92
CA HIS A 18 -6.24 -9.88 2.24
C HIS A 18 -6.15 -10.49 3.65
N VAL A 19 -7.02 -10.08 4.58
CA VAL A 19 -7.04 -10.58 5.97
C VAL A 19 -8.49 -10.91 6.36
N ASP A 20 -8.90 -12.13 6.04
CA ASP A 20 -10.25 -12.65 6.35
C ASP A 20 -10.48 -12.90 7.85
N GLY A 21 -9.40 -13.12 8.62
CA GLY A 21 -9.41 -13.41 10.05
C GLY A 21 -8.84 -12.29 10.95
N VAL A 22 -8.20 -12.74 12.04
CA VAL A 22 -7.51 -11.89 13.01
C VAL A 22 -6.01 -11.98 12.77
N LEU A 23 -5.36 -10.82 12.66
CA LEU A 23 -3.91 -10.73 12.55
C LEU A 23 -3.24 -10.87 13.93
N THR A 24 -2.24 -11.74 14.01
CA THR A 24 -1.42 -11.90 15.23
C THR A 24 -0.58 -10.65 15.47
N GLY A 25 -0.17 -10.41 16.72
CA GLY A 25 0.68 -9.26 17.04
C GLY A 25 2.03 -9.27 16.31
N TYR A 26 2.60 -10.46 16.09
CA TYR A 26 3.83 -10.61 15.30
C TYR A 26 3.63 -10.19 13.85
N LEU A 27 2.56 -10.67 13.20
CA LEU A 27 2.28 -10.32 11.81
C LEU A 27 1.90 -8.84 11.66
N ASP A 28 1.15 -8.28 12.61
CA ASP A 28 0.84 -6.84 12.64
C ASP A 28 2.11 -5.98 12.67
N ALA A 29 3.06 -6.33 13.55
CA ALA A 29 4.35 -5.64 13.67
C ALA A 29 5.25 -5.76 12.42
N VAL A 30 4.95 -6.69 11.51
CA VAL A 30 5.68 -6.89 10.26
C VAL A 30 4.94 -6.26 9.07
N LEU A 31 3.64 -6.51 8.96
CA LEU A 31 2.83 -6.14 7.79
C LEU A 31 2.43 -4.67 7.81
N THR A 32 1.94 -4.15 8.94
CA THR A 32 1.36 -2.81 9.01
C THR A 32 2.37 -1.71 8.65
N PRO A 33 3.60 -1.66 9.22
CA PRO A 33 4.58 -0.64 8.86
C PRO A 33 5.03 -0.75 7.39
N ALA A 34 5.21 -1.98 6.91
CA ALA A 34 5.61 -2.26 5.54
C ALA A 34 4.51 -1.85 4.54
N GLN A 35 3.24 -2.06 4.88
CA GLN A 35 2.09 -1.67 4.06
C GLN A 35 1.97 -0.16 3.95
N GLN A 36 1.98 0.55 5.08
CA GLN A 36 1.87 2.01 5.09
C GLN A 36 3.02 2.67 4.32
N THR A 37 4.25 2.21 4.57
CA THR A 37 5.45 2.75 3.91
C THR A 37 5.48 2.39 2.43
N GLY A 38 5.28 1.10 2.11
CA GLY A 38 5.33 0.60 0.74
C GLY A 38 4.30 1.26 -0.14
N PHE A 39 3.03 1.34 0.28
CA PHE A 39 2.02 2.04 -0.52
C PHE A 39 2.33 3.53 -0.67
N ALA A 40 2.80 4.21 0.39
CA ALA A 40 3.13 5.63 0.30
C ALA A 40 4.25 5.89 -0.73
N GLU A 41 5.31 5.09 -0.69
CA GLU A 41 6.40 5.13 -1.67
C GLU A 41 5.91 4.77 -3.07
N GLY A 42 5.20 3.65 -3.22
CA GLY A 42 4.74 3.15 -4.51
C GLY A 42 3.78 4.11 -5.21
N PHE A 43 2.82 4.69 -4.48
CA PHE A 43 1.92 5.69 -5.06
C PHE A 43 2.66 6.97 -5.46
N ALA A 44 3.68 7.38 -4.69
CA ALA A 44 4.52 8.52 -5.07
C ALA A 44 5.33 8.22 -6.32
N GLU A 45 5.86 7.00 -6.42
CA GLU A 45 6.67 6.53 -7.53
C GLU A 45 5.88 6.51 -8.85
N VAL A 46 4.59 6.18 -8.82
CA VAL A 46 3.71 6.22 -10.00
C VAL A 46 3.01 7.58 -10.21
N GLY A 47 3.21 8.54 -9.31
CA GLY A 47 2.56 9.85 -9.38
C GLY A 47 1.05 9.82 -9.09
N ALA A 48 0.54 8.80 -8.38
CA ALA A 48 -0.87 8.73 -8.00
C ALA A 48 -1.25 9.78 -6.96
N MET A 49 -2.50 10.24 -6.98
CA MET A 49 -3.04 11.19 -6.00
C MET A 49 -3.38 10.53 -4.66
N LEU A 50 -3.37 9.20 -4.59
CA LEU A 50 -3.42 8.47 -3.33
C LEU A 50 -2.03 8.59 -2.68
N ALA A 51 -1.96 9.07 -1.44
CA ALA A 51 -0.70 9.22 -0.71
C ALA A 51 -0.33 7.97 0.09
N GLY A 52 -1.26 7.04 0.26
CA GLY A 52 -1.10 5.82 1.06
C GLY A 52 -2.40 5.46 1.76
N PHE A 53 -2.27 4.64 2.79
CA PHE A 53 -3.36 4.25 3.66
C PHE A 53 -2.97 4.44 5.11
N ASP A 54 -3.91 4.89 5.92
CA ASP A 54 -3.83 4.63 7.36
C ASP A 54 -4.34 3.21 7.59
N VAL A 55 -3.63 2.47 8.44
CA VAL A 55 -3.95 1.10 8.81
C VAL A 55 -4.15 1.07 10.32
N ALA A 56 -5.24 0.46 10.77
CA ALA A 56 -5.54 0.30 12.17
C ALA A 56 -6.09 -1.10 12.44
N ARG A 57 -5.77 -1.62 13.63
CA ARG A 57 -6.23 -2.93 14.07
C ARG A 57 -7.32 -2.76 15.12
N VAL A 58 -8.52 -3.26 14.83
CA VAL A 58 -9.64 -3.25 15.79
C VAL A 58 -10.04 -4.68 16.08
N ALA A 59 -9.88 -5.10 17.34
CA ALA A 59 -10.10 -6.47 17.79
C ALA A 59 -9.37 -7.54 16.92
N GLY A 60 -8.19 -7.19 16.40
CA GLY A 60 -7.41 -8.10 15.56
C GLY A 60 -7.72 -8.02 14.06
N HIS A 61 -8.80 -7.35 13.65
CA HIS A 61 -9.14 -7.14 12.25
C HIS A 61 -8.48 -5.88 11.69
N VAL A 62 -8.06 -5.95 10.43
CA VAL A 62 -7.39 -4.85 9.74
C VAL A 62 -8.43 -3.92 9.11
N TYR A 63 -8.33 -2.64 9.45
CA TYR A 63 -9.09 -1.57 8.83
C TYR A 63 -8.15 -0.62 8.13
N MET A 64 -8.58 -0.13 6.96
CA MET A 64 -7.83 0.81 6.15
C MET A 64 -8.69 2.01 5.80
N ARG A 65 -8.07 3.19 5.72
CA ARG A 65 -8.66 4.36 5.06
C ARG A 65 -7.66 4.97 4.07
N PRO A 66 -8.12 5.45 2.90
CA PRO A 66 -7.24 6.09 1.92
C PRO A 66 -6.81 7.47 2.41
N ILE A 67 -5.54 7.81 2.16
CA ILE A 67 -4.98 9.16 2.39
C ILE A 67 -4.84 9.83 1.03
N ILE A 68 -5.46 10.99 0.83
CA ILE A 68 -5.37 11.72 -0.44
C ILE A 68 -4.23 12.76 -0.35
N ALA A 69 -3.38 12.79 -1.36
CA ALA A 69 -2.30 13.77 -1.48
C ALA A 69 -2.90 15.19 -1.53
N GLY A 70 -2.35 16.10 -0.71
CA GLY A 70 -2.82 17.49 -0.63
C GLY A 70 -4.16 17.71 0.10
N ALA A 71 -4.80 16.64 0.61
CA ALA A 71 -5.92 16.77 1.52
C ALA A 71 -5.44 16.99 2.96
N PRO A 72 -6.20 17.72 3.80
CA PRO A 72 -5.92 17.80 5.23
C PRO A 72 -5.87 16.41 5.87
N ARG A 73 -4.92 16.18 6.78
CA ARG A 73 -4.89 14.94 7.57
C ARG A 73 -6.09 14.90 8.50
N LEU A 74 -6.80 13.76 8.49
CA LEU A 74 -7.89 13.50 9.43
C LEU A 74 -7.34 12.83 10.69
N PRO A 75 -7.88 13.11 11.88
CA PRO A 75 -7.37 12.50 13.12
C PRO A 75 -7.58 10.98 13.14
N ILE A 76 -6.64 10.25 13.75
CA ILE A 76 -6.72 8.83 14.10
C ILE A 76 -6.78 8.76 15.63
N TRP A 77 -7.38 7.71 16.21
CA TRP A 77 -7.27 7.51 17.66
C TRP A 77 -5.78 7.39 18.05
N GLY A 78 -5.37 8.28 18.96
CA GLY A 78 -3.97 8.66 19.22
C GLY A 78 -3.81 10.18 19.38
N ASP A 79 -4.66 10.96 18.70
CA ASP A 79 -4.70 12.43 18.75
C ASP A 79 -5.93 12.97 19.52
N THR A 80 -6.20 12.55 20.76
CA THR A 80 -7.34 13.00 21.62
C THR A 80 -8.79 12.73 21.07
N PRO A 81 -9.81 12.52 21.93
CA PRO A 81 -11.07 11.85 21.56
C PRO A 81 -12.16 12.80 21.01
N PRO A 82 -13.27 12.23 20.50
CA PRO A 82 -13.42 11.78 19.12
C PRO A 82 -13.45 12.98 18.16
N ALA A 83 -12.67 12.90 17.07
CA ALA A 83 -12.72 13.92 16.03
C ALA A 83 -14.16 14.03 15.48
N VAL A 84 -14.79 15.18 15.69
CA VAL A 84 -16.08 15.50 15.07
C VAL A 84 -15.89 15.45 13.56
N ILE A 85 -16.32 14.36 12.94
CA ILE A 85 -16.19 14.14 11.51
C ILE A 85 -17.26 15.01 10.85
N LYS A 86 -16.86 16.15 10.29
CA LYS A 86 -17.75 16.89 9.41
C LYS A 86 -18.06 16.00 8.19
N PRO A 87 -19.34 15.87 7.79
CA PRO A 87 -19.67 15.14 6.57
C PRO A 87 -18.88 15.74 5.38
N PRO A 88 -18.48 14.92 4.41
CA PRO A 88 -17.73 15.40 3.26
C PRO A 88 -18.51 16.55 2.60
N GLY A 89 -17.86 17.70 2.48
CA GLY A 89 -18.42 18.84 1.77
C GLY A 89 -18.62 18.53 0.29
N LYS A 90 -19.33 19.40 -0.42
CA LYS A 90 -19.44 19.30 -1.89
C LYS A 90 -18.04 19.33 -2.51
N ALA A 91 -17.87 18.56 -3.59
CA ALA A 91 -16.64 18.60 -4.36
C ALA A 91 -16.31 20.05 -4.76
N PRO A 92 -15.04 20.48 -4.64
CA PRO A 92 -14.63 21.80 -5.10
C PRO A 92 -15.08 22.06 -6.54
N PRO A 93 -15.47 23.31 -6.90
CA PRO A 93 -15.74 23.67 -8.27
C PRO A 93 -14.54 23.35 -9.19
N ARG A 94 -14.80 23.04 -10.47
CA ARG A 94 -13.75 22.61 -11.42
C ARG A 94 -12.57 23.59 -11.53
N PHE A 95 -12.82 24.89 -11.44
CA PHE A 95 -11.76 25.90 -11.48
C PHE A 95 -10.86 25.85 -10.24
N VAL A 96 -11.44 25.57 -9.06
CA VAL A 96 -10.69 25.36 -7.81
C VAL A 96 -9.80 24.13 -7.93
N PHE A 97 -10.34 23.02 -8.46
CA PHE A 97 -9.53 21.84 -8.74
C PHE A 97 -8.37 22.12 -9.69
N LYS A 98 -8.60 22.85 -10.78
CA LYS A 98 -7.50 23.26 -11.68
C LYS A 98 -6.44 24.06 -10.93
N LEU A 99 -6.86 25.02 -10.11
CA LEU A 99 -5.94 25.83 -9.32
C LEU A 99 -5.14 24.99 -8.32
N LEU A 100 -5.76 24.01 -7.67
CA LEU A 100 -5.06 23.06 -6.79
C LEU A 100 -3.96 22.31 -7.53
N PHE A 101 -4.23 21.76 -8.71
CA PHE A 101 -3.21 21.08 -9.51
C PHE A 101 -2.13 22.02 -10.06
N LEU A 102 -2.43 23.32 -10.22
CA LEU A 102 -1.46 24.32 -10.69
C LEU A 102 -0.59 24.90 -9.58
N LEU A 103 -1.10 25.00 -8.34
CA LEU A 103 -0.43 25.69 -7.24
C LEU A 103 0.09 24.75 -6.15
N HIS A 104 -0.61 23.65 -5.86
CA HIS A 104 -0.22 22.77 -4.76
C HIS A 104 1.05 21.99 -5.11
N PRO A 105 2.17 22.17 -4.38
CA PRO A 105 3.46 21.58 -4.77
C PRO A 105 3.41 20.06 -4.93
N GLU A 106 2.73 19.37 -4.01
CA GLU A 106 2.61 17.91 -4.07
C GLU A 106 1.80 17.45 -5.29
N LEU A 107 0.67 18.08 -5.60
CA LEU A 107 -0.16 17.69 -6.74
C LEU A 107 0.58 17.92 -8.07
N ARG A 108 1.32 19.02 -8.18
CA ARG A 108 2.18 19.31 -9.34
C ARG A 108 3.27 18.24 -9.50
N ARG A 109 3.95 17.90 -8.40
CA ARG A 109 5.01 16.87 -8.38
C ARG A 109 4.45 15.53 -8.83
N ARG A 110 3.31 15.11 -8.29
CA ARG A 110 2.63 13.86 -8.65
C ARG A 110 2.18 13.86 -10.11
N ALA A 111 1.60 14.95 -10.61
CA ALA A 111 1.19 15.07 -12.01
C ALA A 111 2.38 14.97 -12.97
N LYS A 112 3.49 15.66 -12.68
CA LYS A 112 4.73 15.54 -13.46
C LYS A 112 5.27 14.10 -13.45
N ARG A 113 5.26 13.47 -12.27
CA ARG A 113 5.74 12.09 -12.12
C ARG A 113 4.86 11.10 -12.88
N ALA A 114 3.54 11.25 -12.84
CA ALA A 114 2.63 10.42 -13.61
C ALA A 114 2.91 10.54 -15.11
N ALA A 115 3.09 11.76 -15.63
CA ALA A 115 3.44 11.97 -17.04
C ALA A 115 4.75 11.26 -17.42
N GLU A 116 5.79 11.39 -16.59
CA GLU A 116 7.07 10.69 -16.79
C GLU A 116 6.91 9.16 -16.78
N VAL A 117 6.11 8.62 -15.84
CA VAL A 117 5.85 7.17 -15.72
C VAL A 117 5.26 6.62 -17.01
N TRP A 118 4.33 7.36 -17.63
CA TRP A 118 3.70 6.97 -18.89
C TRP A 118 4.64 7.14 -20.08
N GLU A 119 5.34 8.26 -20.17
CA GLU A 119 6.30 8.55 -21.25
C GLU A 119 7.39 7.48 -21.31
N ARG A 120 8.01 7.18 -20.17
CA ARG A 120 9.14 6.25 -20.05
C ARG A 120 8.71 4.80 -19.83
N LYS A 121 7.41 4.56 -19.60
CA LYS A 121 6.85 3.24 -19.28
C LYS A 121 7.61 2.55 -18.13
N LEU A 122 7.80 3.27 -17.01
CA LEU A 122 8.70 2.86 -15.92
C LEU A 122 8.38 1.48 -15.34
N TRP A 123 7.15 0.99 -15.49
CA TRP A 123 6.79 -0.38 -15.11
C TRP A 123 7.61 -1.45 -15.82
N ARG A 124 8.11 -1.18 -17.04
CA ARG A 124 8.98 -2.11 -17.78
C ARG A 124 10.35 -2.23 -17.14
N GLU A 125 10.90 -1.12 -16.66
CA GLU A 125 12.18 -1.11 -15.95
C GLU A 125 12.06 -1.84 -14.62
N VAL A 126 10.99 -1.57 -13.86
CA VAL A 126 10.73 -2.27 -12.60
C VAL A 126 10.50 -3.77 -12.82
N ALA A 127 9.77 -4.17 -13.87
CA ALA A 127 9.60 -5.58 -14.21
C ALA A 127 10.93 -6.25 -14.57
N ARG A 128 11.80 -5.56 -15.34
CA ARG A 128 13.14 -6.06 -15.65
C ARG A 128 13.96 -6.26 -14.38
N ARG A 129 14.04 -5.25 -13.51
CA ARG A 129 14.76 -5.33 -12.23
C ARG A 129 14.19 -6.41 -11.31
N TRP A 130 12.88 -6.60 -11.33
CA TRP A 130 12.25 -7.70 -10.59
C TRP A 130 12.78 -9.06 -11.04
N GLU A 131 12.78 -9.32 -12.35
CA GLU A 131 13.21 -10.61 -12.91
C GLU A 131 14.71 -10.84 -12.78
N GLU A 132 15.52 -9.81 -13.04
CA GLU A 132 16.98 -9.93 -13.13
C GLU A 132 17.69 -9.80 -11.76
N GLU A 133 17.14 -8.99 -10.85
CA GLU A 133 17.83 -8.59 -9.61
C GLU A 133 17.06 -9.04 -8.36
N LEU A 134 15.83 -8.55 -8.20
CA LEU A 134 15.12 -8.61 -6.93
C LEU A 134 14.58 -10.01 -6.62
N ARG A 135 13.92 -10.67 -7.57
CA ARG A 135 13.38 -12.01 -7.39
C ARG A 135 14.49 -13.05 -7.18
N PRO A 136 15.59 -13.08 -7.97
CA PRO A 136 16.69 -14.02 -7.73
C PRO A 136 17.38 -13.76 -6.38
N ALA A 137 17.59 -12.50 -5.99
CA ALA A 137 18.17 -12.17 -4.69
C ALA A 137 17.26 -12.63 -3.55
N ALA A 138 15.96 -12.38 -3.65
CA ALA A 138 14.98 -12.90 -2.72
C ALA A 138 15.04 -14.43 -2.65
N ALA A 139 14.96 -15.14 -3.77
CA ALA A 139 15.01 -16.60 -3.78
C ALA A 139 16.27 -17.14 -3.07
N ARG A 140 17.45 -16.56 -3.34
CA ARG A 140 18.70 -16.94 -2.66
C ARG A 140 18.63 -16.74 -1.14
N ALA A 141 18.14 -15.59 -0.68
CA ALA A 141 18.02 -15.30 0.75
C ALA A 141 17.01 -16.24 1.45
N CYS A 142 15.89 -16.55 0.78
CA CYS A 142 14.92 -17.55 1.23
C CYS A 142 15.57 -18.92 1.40
N LEU A 143 16.28 -19.37 0.36
CA LEU A 143 16.90 -20.68 0.35
C LEU A 143 18.01 -20.80 1.39
N ALA A 144 18.76 -19.73 1.64
CA ALA A 144 19.77 -19.69 2.70
C ALA A 144 19.16 -19.93 4.09
N LEU A 145 18.03 -19.27 4.38
CA LEU A 145 17.27 -19.50 5.60
C LEU A 145 16.78 -20.95 5.69
N THR A 146 16.07 -21.43 4.66
CA THR A 146 15.44 -22.76 4.70
C THR A 146 16.43 -23.93 4.71
N ARG A 147 17.69 -23.71 4.31
CA ARG A 147 18.75 -24.74 4.32
C ARG A 147 19.41 -24.91 5.68
N THR A 148 19.17 -23.99 6.63
CA THR A 148 19.74 -24.10 7.97
C THR A 148 19.01 -25.20 8.74
N ASN A 149 19.76 -26.16 9.27
CA ASN A 149 19.21 -27.15 10.19
C ASN A 149 18.96 -26.50 11.55
N VAL A 150 17.73 -26.02 11.77
CA VAL A 150 17.37 -25.32 13.01
C VAL A 150 17.52 -26.20 14.26
N MET A 151 17.48 -27.52 14.12
CA MET A 151 17.63 -28.46 15.24
C MET A 151 19.06 -28.58 15.75
N SER A 152 20.06 -28.09 15.00
CA SER A 152 21.47 -28.10 15.43
C SER A 152 21.93 -26.75 15.99
N LEU A 153 21.05 -25.76 16.07
CA LEU A 153 21.38 -24.43 16.60
C LEU A 153 21.26 -24.42 18.13
N ASP A 154 22.15 -23.68 18.78
CA ASP A 154 21.91 -23.27 20.17
C ASP A 154 20.90 -22.12 20.22
N ASP A 155 20.48 -21.74 21.44
CA ASP A 155 19.44 -20.72 21.63
C ASP A 155 19.83 -19.35 21.03
N ALA A 156 21.11 -18.97 21.10
CA ALA A 156 21.59 -17.70 20.57
C ALA A 156 21.56 -17.70 19.03
N ALA A 157 22.03 -18.78 18.41
CA ALA A 157 22.00 -18.95 16.96
C ALA A 157 20.56 -19.09 16.42
N LEU A 158 19.67 -19.75 17.16
CA LEU A 158 18.26 -19.84 16.81
C LEU A 158 17.57 -18.47 16.88
N ALA A 159 17.83 -17.67 17.92
CA ALA A 159 17.32 -16.31 18.03
C ALA A 159 17.77 -15.45 16.83
N GLN A 160 19.06 -15.49 16.49
CA GLN A 160 19.60 -14.78 15.34
C GLN A 160 18.95 -15.24 14.02
N HIS A 161 18.70 -16.55 13.87
CA HIS A 161 18.03 -17.09 12.69
C HIS A 161 16.60 -16.55 12.54
N LEU A 162 15.85 -16.44 13.64
CA LEU A 162 14.50 -15.88 13.67
C LEU A 162 14.48 -14.37 13.37
N GLU A 163 15.47 -13.63 13.87
CA GLU A 163 15.63 -12.20 13.55
C GLU A 163 15.90 -11.99 12.07
N GLU A 164 16.79 -12.78 11.47
CA GLU A 164 17.08 -12.74 10.05
C GLU A 164 15.86 -13.12 9.20
N ALA A 165 15.14 -14.17 9.58
CA ALA A 165 13.89 -14.55 8.91
C ALA A 165 12.83 -13.44 8.97
N THR A 166 12.69 -12.79 10.13
CA THR A 166 11.77 -11.67 10.33
C THR A 166 12.19 -10.45 9.50
N ARG A 167 13.49 -10.16 9.42
CA ARG A 167 14.03 -9.09 8.58
C ARG A 167 13.74 -9.35 7.09
N GLN A 168 13.98 -10.56 6.61
CA GLN A 168 13.67 -10.96 5.23
C GLN A 168 12.18 -10.83 4.92
N LEU A 169 11.31 -11.21 5.86
CA LEU A 169 9.87 -11.05 5.69
C LEU A 169 9.49 -9.56 5.58
N ARG A 170 9.96 -8.71 6.50
CA ARG A 170 9.70 -7.26 6.49
C ARG A 170 10.13 -6.59 5.19
N GLU A 171 11.36 -6.85 4.74
CA GLU A 171 11.92 -6.25 3.53
C GLU A 171 11.10 -6.61 2.28
N ARG A 172 10.66 -7.87 2.17
CA ARG A 172 9.86 -8.31 1.03
C ARG A 172 8.42 -7.84 1.06
N THR A 173 7.82 -7.80 2.25
CA THR A 173 6.49 -7.23 2.42
C THR A 173 6.50 -5.76 2.02
N LEU A 174 7.54 -5.00 2.40
CA LEU A 174 7.70 -3.61 1.97
C LEU A 174 7.78 -3.51 0.45
N LEU A 175 8.63 -4.33 -0.19
CA LEU A 175 8.80 -4.35 -1.64
C LEU A 175 7.50 -4.72 -2.37
N HIS A 176 6.74 -5.69 -1.85
CA HIS A 176 5.44 -6.09 -2.37
C HIS A 176 4.48 -4.89 -2.41
N PHE A 177 4.29 -4.20 -1.29
CA PHE A 177 3.39 -3.05 -1.23
C PHE A 177 3.89 -1.85 -2.03
N ARG A 178 5.21 -1.67 -2.15
CA ARG A 178 5.81 -0.64 -3.00
C ARG A 178 5.54 -0.87 -4.49
N HIS A 179 5.58 -2.11 -4.95
CA HIS A 179 5.33 -2.42 -6.36
C HIS A 179 3.84 -2.54 -6.72
N ALA A 180 2.96 -2.77 -5.74
CA ALA A 180 1.53 -2.94 -5.99
C ALA A 180 0.87 -1.78 -6.79
N PRO A 181 1.15 -0.48 -6.52
CA PRO A 181 0.64 0.62 -7.34
C PRO A 181 1.03 0.55 -8.81
N LEU A 182 2.23 0.06 -9.10
CA LEU A 182 2.73 -0.05 -10.47
C LEU A 182 2.02 -1.15 -11.27
N GLN A 183 1.74 -2.29 -10.62
CA GLN A 183 0.88 -3.32 -11.20
C GLN A 183 -0.50 -2.75 -11.54
N ALA A 184 -1.11 -1.99 -10.61
CA ALA A 184 -2.42 -1.41 -10.81
C ALA A 184 -2.48 -0.46 -12.02
N VAL A 185 -1.41 0.31 -12.28
CA VAL A 185 -1.30 1.17 -13.47
C VAL A 185 -1.39 0.36 -14.77
N VAL A 186 -0.67 -0.75 -14.87
CA VAL A 186 -0.62 -1.58 -16.08
C VAL A 186 -1.95 -2.29 -16.32
N VAL A 187 -2.55 -2.86 -15.27
CA VAL A 187 -3.88 -3.48 -15.36
C VAL A 187 -4.93 -2.44 -15.74
N GLY A 188 -4.85 -1.23 -15.18
CA GLY A 188 -5.73 -0.11 -15.54
C GLY A 188 -5.62 0.27 -17.02
N ASP A 189 -4.40 0.39 -17.57
CA ASP A 189 -4.19 0.66 -19.00
C ASP A 189 -4.81 -0.41 -19.88
N PHE A 190 -4.59 -1.68 -19.52
CA PHE A 190 -5.15 -2.81 -20.24
C PHE A 190 -6.69 -2.74 -20.26
N LEU A 191 -7.32 -2.51 -19.11
CA LEU A 191 -8.77 -2.38 -19.03
C LEU A 191 -9.30 -1.21 -19.87
N VAL A 192 -8.65 -0.05 -19.82
CA VAL A 192 -9.05 1.12 -20.64
C VAL A 192 -8.97 0.80 -22.14
N ARG A 193 -7.89 0.14 -22.58
CA ARG A 193 -7.70 -0.25 -23.99
C ARG A 193 -8.68 -1.34 -24.41
N ALA A 194 -8.90 -2.34 -23.58
CA ALA A 194 -9.84 -3.42 -23.84
C ALA A 194 -11.24 -2.87 -24.06
N ARG A 195 -11.71 -1.99 -23.17
CA ARG A 195 -13.01 -1.30 -23.32
C ARG A 195 -13.10 -0.49 -24.61
N ALA A 196 -12.03 0.24 -24.96
CA ALA A 196 -12.00 1.04 -26.19
C ALA A 196 -12.05 0.16 -27.44
N TRP A 197 -11.44 -1.03 -27.40
CA TRP A 197 -11.41 -1.96 -28.53
C TRP A 197 -12.72 -2.74 -28.68
N THR A 198 -13.29 -3.22 -27.58
CA THR A 198 -14.42 -4.15 -27.61
C THR A 198 -15.78 -3.47 -27.42
N GLY A 199 -15.80 -2.24 -26.90
CA GLY A 199 -17.04 -1.59 -26.45
C GLY A 199 -17.63 -2.18 -25.17
N ALA A 200 -17.01 -3.21 -24.58
CA ALA A 200 -17.50 -3.85 -23.37
C ALA A 200 -17.39 -2.92 -22.14
N SER A 201 -18.29 -3.12 -21.18
CA SER A 201 -18.21 -2.46 -19.87
C SER A 201 -17.22 -3.20 -18.95
N ALA A 202 -16.74 -2.53 -17.90
CA ALA A 202 -15.86 -3.15 -16.89
C ALA A 202 -16.64 -3.82 -15.74
N HIS A 203 -17.97 -3.90 -15.83
CA HIS A 203 -18.79 -4.55 -14.82
C HIS A 203 -18.98 -6.03 -15.18
N GLU A 204 -18.94 -6.91 -14.17
CA GLU A 204 -19.56 -8.22 -14.30
C GLU A 204 -21.07 -8.00 -14.46
N GLU A 205 -21.67 -8.58 -15.51
CA GLU A 205 -23.12 -8.75 -15.52
C GLU A 205 -23.46 -9.72 -14.38
N VAL A 206 -24.14 -9.20 -13.36
CA VAL A 206 -24.71 -9.99 -12.26
C VAL A 206 -26.05 -10.56 -12.70
#